data_AF-B6RW24-F1
#
_entry.id   AF-B6RW24-F1
#
_cell.length_a   1.000
_cell.length_b   1.000
_cell.length_c   1.000
_cell.angle_alpha   90.00
_cell.angle_beta   90.00
_cell.angle_gamma   90.00
#
_symmetry.space_group_name_H-M   'P 1'
#
loop_
_entity.id
_entity.type
_entity.pdbx_description
1 polymer ?
#
loop_
_entity_poly.entity_id
_entity_poly.type
_entity_poly.pdbx_seq_one_letter_code
_entity_poly.pdbx_strand_id
1 'polypeptide(L)'
;MRYHRIIIMTDADVDGAHIRTLLLTFFYRQMPELIERGYVYIGLPPLYRLKQGKQELYLKDDNALNVYLASSAVEGAALIPATGEPPITGAALEKLLLLFASANETVARNAHRYDPALLTALIDLPPLDVNQLEAEGELHPSLDALQTVLNRGNLGSARYTLRFQPANEQRPATLLLVRRHMGEEMTQVVPMAVFESGELRPLREVALALHGLVREGAQIVRGNKTQAISSFAQAHAWLFEEAKKGRQIQRFKGLGEMNAEQLWETTVNPDTRRLLQVRIEDAVAAD
;
A
#
# COMPACT_ATOMS: atom_id res chain seq x y z
N MET A 1 9.12 32.36 29.22
CA MET A 1 8.24 31.76 28.19
C MET A 1 6.97 31.25 28.89
N ARG A 2 5.76 31.55 28.39
CA ARG A 2 4.49 31.26 29.11
C ARG A 2 3.92 29.85 28.82
N TYR A 3 4.11 29.34 27.60
CA TYR A 3 3.58 28.05 27.17
C TYR A 3 4.69 27.16 26.58
N HIS A 4 5.04 26.08 27.28
CA HIS A 4 6.12 25.17 26.88
C HIS A 4 5.69 24.10 25.87
N ARG A 5 4.42 24.10 25.46
CA ARG A 5 3.88 23.23 24.41
C ARG A 5 2.95 24.04 23.52
N ILE A 6 3.36 24.22 22.28
CA ILE A 6 2.58 24.85 21.21
C ILE A 6 2.17 23.74 20.26
N ILE A 7 0.87 23.53 20.09
CA ILE A 7 0.32 22.49 19.21
C ILE A 7 -0.35 23.16 18.02
N ILE A 8 0.13 22.86 16.83
CA ILE A 8 -0.43 23.32 15.55
C ILE A 8 -1.40 22.24 15.07
N MET A 9 -2.69 22.57 15.01
CA MET A 9 -3.73 21.72 14.42
C MET A 9 -4.22 22.38 13.13
N THR A 10 -4.20 21.63 12.05
CA THR A 10 -4.62 22.07 10.71
C THR A 10 -5.36 20.93 10.03
N ASP A 11 -6.21 21.26 9.06
CA ASP A 11 -6.88 20.25 8.25
C ASP A 11 -5.89 19.41 7.42
N ALA A 12 -6.36 18.25 6.99
CA ALA A 12 -5.58 17.28 6.22
C ALA A 12 -5.61 17.56 4.71
N ASP A 13 -6.16 18.71 4.31
CA ASP A 13 -6.25 19.16 2.93
C ASP A 13 -5.06 20.07 2.54
N VAL A 14 -5.11 20.58 1.31
CA VAL A 14 -4.06 21.41 0.72
C VAL A 14 -3.92 22.75 1.45
N ASP A 15 -5.03 23.35 1.86
CA ASP A 15 -5.04 24.64 2.56
C ASP A 15 -4.50 24.50 3.99
N GLY A 16 -4.87 23.42 4.68
CA GLY A 16 -4.29 23.03 5.96
C GLY A 16 -2.79 22.77 5.88
N ALA A 17 -2.31 22.16 4.80
CA ALA A 17 -0.88 22.01 4.54
C ALA A 17 -0.19 23.36 4.31
N HIS A 18 -0.78 24.26 3.51
CA HIS A 18 -0.21 25.59 3.26
C HIS A 18 -0.05 26.41 4.54
N ILE A 19 -1.10 26.51 5.38
CA ILE A 19 -1.02 27.29 6.62
C ILE A 19 -0.03 26.66 7.61
N ARG A 20 0.04 25.33 7.66
CA ARG A 20 1.03 24.62 8.49
C ARG A 20 2.45 24.98 8.07
N THR A 21 2.75 24.93 6.77
CA THR A 21 4.06 25.32 6.24
C THR A 21 4.40 26.76 6.62
N LEU A 22 3.49 27.71 6.39
CA LEU A 22 3.72 29.12 6.75
C LEU A 22 4.04 29.32 8.24
N LEU A 23 3.33 28.62 9.12
CA LEU A 23 3.59 28.68 10.57
C LEU A 23 4.94 28.06 10.93
N LEU A 24 5.30 26.92 10.34
CA LEU A 24 6.59 26.26 10.57
C LEU A 24 7.75 27.14 10.09
N THR A 25 7.64 27.72 8.89
CA THR A 25 8.63 28.68 8.35
C THR A 25 8.75 29.89 9.26
N PHE A 26 7.64 30.42 9.78
CA PHE A 26 7.66 31.53 10.73
C PHE A 26 8.39 31.16 12.03
N PHE A 27 8.09 30.01 12.64
CA PHE A 27 8.81 29.53 13.82
C PHE A 27 10.29 29.31 13.53
N TYR A 28 10.64 28.75 12.39
CA TYR A 28 12.01 28.52 11.98
C TYR A 28 12.80 29.83 11.82
N ARG A 29 12.24 30.81 11.09
CA ARG A 29 12.94 32.07 10.81
C ARG A 29 12.96 33.05 11.97
N GLN A 30 11.88 33.12 12.74
CA GLN A 30 11.70 34.17 13.77
C GLN A 30 11.95 33.67 15.19
N MET A 31 11.71 32.38 15.47
CA MET A 31 11.81 31.81 16.81
C MET A 31 12.41 30.39 16.81
N PRO A 32 13.60 30.17 16.20
CA PRO A 32 14.20 28.84 16.07
C PRO A 32 14.42 28.15 17.43
N GLU A 33 14.70 28.93 18.49
CA GLU A 33 14.86 28.42 19.86
C GLU A 33 13.65 27.59 20.34
N LEU A 34 12.44 27.87 19.85
CA LEU A 34 11.24 27.11 20.22
C LEU A 34 11.22 25.71 19.61
N ILE A 35 11.77 25.57 18.40
CA ILE A 35 11.92 24.29 17.71
C ILE A 35 13.08 23.52 18.33
N GLU A 36 14.22 24.18 18.55
CA GLU A 36 15.41 23.58 19.17
C GLU A 36 15.13 23.02 20.57
N ARG A 37 14.35 23.74 21.38
CA ARG A 37 13.93 23.29 22.72
C ARG A 37 12.77 22.30 22.68
N GLY A 38 12.27 21.94 21.50
CA GLY A 38 11.25 20.91 21.33
C GLY A 38 9.86 21.32 21.83
N TYR A 39 9.49 22.60 21.73
CA TYR A 39 8.22 23.12 22.21
C TYR A 39 7.10 23.15 21.17
N VAL A 40 7.44 22.97 19.88
CA VAL A 40 6.47 22.99 18.78
C VAL A 40 6.07 21.56 18.39
N TYR A 41 4.76 21.33 18.32
CA TYR A 41 4.15 20.04 18.00
C TYR A 41 3.08 20.22 16.91
N ILE A 42 2.87 19.18 16.11
CA ILE A 42 1.77 19.07 15.14
C ILE A 42 0.77 18.05 15.67
N GLY A 43 -0.51 18.43 15.70
CA GLY A 43 -1.61 17.53 16.02
C GLY A 43 -1.87 16.54 14.88
N LEU A 44 -2.04 15.26 15.22
CA LEU A 44 -2.34 14.19 14.26
C LEU A 44 -3.77 13.67 14.48
N PRO A 45 -4.79 14.36 13.94
CA PRO A 45 -6.19 13.90 14.03
C PRO A 45 -6.35 12.54 13.30
N PRO A 46 -7.38 11.76 13.65
CA PRO A 46 -7.66 10.51 12.94
C PRO A 46 -8.15 10.79 11.51
N LEU A 47 -7.78 9.93 10.57
CA LEU A 47 -8.23 9.98 9.18
C LEU A 47 -9.57 9.27 8.98
N TYR A 48 -9.85 8.25 9.79
CA TYR A 48 -11.05 7.43 9.67
C TYR A 48 -11.78 7.27 11.01
N ARG A 49 -13.11 7.21 10.93
CA ARG A 49 -14.00 6.71 11.99
C ARG A 49 -14.74 5.48 11.48
N LEU A 50 -14.65 4.39 12.22
CA LEU A 50 -15.39 3.17 11.98
C LEU A 50 -16.46 3.04 13.07
N LYS A 51 -17.71 2.83 12.65
CA LYS A 51 -18.83 2.60 13.56
C LYS A 51 -19.46 1.25 13.28
N GLN A 52 -19.57 0.41 14.30
CA GLN A 52 -20.24 -0.88 14.26
C GLN A 52 -21.17 -1.01 15.47
N GLY A 53 -22.47 -0.81 15.23
CA GLY A 53 -23.45 -0.72 16.31
C GLY A 53 -23.14 0.43 17.27
N LYS A 54 -22.81 0.11 18.52
CA LYS A 54 -22.43 1.07 19.57
C LYS A 54 -20.93 1.34 19.68
N GLN A 55 -20.09 0.52 19.03
CA GLN A 55 -18.64 0.68 19.08
C GLN A 55 -18.20 1.67 18.00
N GLU A 56 -17.34 2.62 18.40
CA GLU A 56 -16.68 3.56 17.51
C GLU A 56 -15.16 3.40 17.65
N LEU A 57 -14.45 3.40 16.53
CA LEU A 57 -12.99 3.27 16.46
C LEU A 57 -12.43 4.34 15.54
N TYR A 58 -11.37 5.01 15.99
CA TYR A 58 -10.67 6.05 15.25
C TYR A 58 -9.32 5.55 14.75
N LEU A 59 -9.09 5.64 13.44
CA LEU A 59 -7.85 5.20 12.79
C LEU A 59 -7.15 6.39 12.16
N LYS A 60 -5.81 6.42 12.28
CA LYS A 60 -4.98 7.58 11.90
C LYS A 60 -4.64 7.68 10.43
N ASP A 61 -4.55 6.55 9.73
CA ASP A 61 -4.02 6.47 8.38
C ASP A 61 -4.63 5.27 7.64
N ASP A 62 -4.40 5.19 6.32
CA ASP A 62 -4.86 4.09 5.47
C ASP A 62 -4.28 2.75 5.90
N ASN A 63 -3.02 2.72 6.35
CA ASN A 63 -2.39 1.49 6.82
C ASN A 63 -3.11 0.92 8.05
N ALA A 64 -3.46 1.75 9.03
CA ALA A 64 -4.24 1.33 10.20
C ALA A 64 -5.62 0.80 9.80
N LEU A 65 -6.28 1.40 8.79
CA LEU A 65 -7.52 0.89 8.22
C LEU A 65 -7.33 -0.48 7.57
N ASN A 66 -6.28 -0.64 6.76
CA ASN A 66 -5.98 -1.90 6.08
C ASN A 66 -5.69 -3.02 7.09
N VAL A 67 -4.90 -2.75 8.12
CA VAL A 67 -4.62 -3.72 9.20
C VAL A 67 -5.90 -4.10 9.94
N TYR A 68 -6.72 -3.12 10.31
CA TYR A 68 -8.00 -3.39 10.97
C TYR A 68 -8.93 -4.24 10.10
N LEU A 69 -9.06 -3.89 8.81
CA LEU A 69 -9.92 -4.63 7.88
C LEU A 69 -9.40 -6.05 7.64
N ALA A 70 -8.09 -6.25 7.54
CA ALA A 70 -7.48 -7.56 7.41
C ALA A 70 -7.77 -8.43 8.64
N SER A 71 -7.55 -7.89 9.85
CA SER A 71 -7.82 -8.60 11.11
C SER A 71 -9.31 -8.99 11.24
N SER A 72 -10.21 -8.04 10.96
CA SER A 72 -11.65 -8.32 10.94
C SER A 72 -12.06 -9.26 9.79
N ALA A 73 -11.35 -9.26 8.67
CA ALA A 73 -11.64 -10.11 7.51
C ALA A 73 -11.34 -11.58 7.78
N VAL A 74 -10.32 -11.88 8.59
CA VAL A 74 -9.91 -13.26 8.89
C VAL A 74 -10.77 -13.93 9.97
N GLU A 75 -11.55 -13.18 10.73
CA GLU A 75 -12.46 -13.73 11.74
C GLU A 75 -13.50 -14.67 11.10
N GLY A 76 -13.37 -15.96 11.42
CA GLY A 76 -14.23 -17.02 10.87
C GLY A 76 -14.03 -17.26 9.38
N ALA A 77 -12.91 -16.80 8.81
CA ALA A 77 -12.58 -16.99 7.40
C ALA A 77 -11.52 -18.08 7.16
N ALA A 78 -11.60 -18.71 6.01
CA ALA A 78 -10.70 -19.75 5.55
C ALA A 78 -10.48 -19.66 4.05
N LEU A 79 -9.23 -19.64 3.61
CA LEU A 79 -8.84 -19.82 2.21
C LEU A 79 -8.52 -21.30 1.97
N ILE A 80 -9.26 -21.94 1.09
CA ILE A 80 -9.01 -23.30 0.61
C ILE A 80 -8.26 -23.15 -0.72
N PRO A 81 -6.93 -23.45 -0.78
CA PRO A 81 -6.12 -23.16 -1.95
C PRO A 81 -6.46 -24.01 -3.19
N ALA A 82 -6.93 -25.24 -2.97
CA ALA A 82 -7.41 -26.15 -4.01
C ALA A 82 -8.35 -27.21 -3.39
N THR A 83 -9.05 -27.96 -4.23
CA THR A 83 -9.92 -29.07 -3.76
C THR A 83 -9.12 -30.09 -2.94
N GLY A 84 -9.53 -30.35 -1.70
CA GLY A 84 -8.91 -31.34 -0.82
C GLY A 84 -7.67 -30.85 -0.06
N GLU A 85 -7.27 -29.59 -0.23
CA GLU A 85 -6.16 -29.00 0.51
C GLU A 85 -6.58 -28.40 1.86
N PRO A 86 -5.69 -28.38 2.86
CA PRO A 86 -5.99 -27.80 4.16
C PRO A 86 -6.27 -26.29 4.06
N PRO A 87 -7.25 -25.78 4.82
CA PRO A 87 -7.58 -24.36 4.80
C PRO A 87 -6.49 -23.52 5.50
N ILE A 88 -6.19 -22.36 4.91
CA ILE A 88 -5.37 -21.31 5.50
C ILE A 88 -6.30 -20.37 6.28
N THR A 89 -6.04 -20.20 7.58
CA THR A 89 -6.90 -19.47 8.52
C THR A 89 -6.10 -18.55 9.43
N GLY A 90 -6.80 -17.68 10.17
CA GLY A 90 -6.23 -16.85 11.24
C GLY A 90 -5.01 -16.05 10.80
N ALA A 91 -3.95 -16.10 11.60
CA ALA A 91 -2.72 -15.31 11.39
C ALA A 91 -2.05 -15.59 10.04
N ALA A 92 -2.15 -16.81 9.50
CA ALA A 92 -1.57 -17.13 8.20
C ALA A 92 -2.33 -16.42 7.07
N LEU A 93 -3.67 -16.43 7.11
CA LEU A 93 -4.49 -15.70 6.15
C LEU A 93 -4.32 -14.19 6.29
N GLU A 94 -4.21 -13.69 7.52
CA GLU A 94 -4.02 -12.27 7.80
C GLU A 94 -2.71 -11.77 7.21
N LYS A 95 -1.63 -12.53 7.38
CA LYS A 95 -0.34 -12.23 6.75
C LYS A 95 -0.44 -12.14 5.22
N LEU A 96 -1.18 -13.05 4.56
CA LEU A 96 -1.38 -12.99 3.11
C LEU A 96 -2.16 -11.74 2.68
N LEU A 97 -3.21 -11.38 3.42
CA LEU A 97 -3.98 -10.16 3.14
C LEU A 97 -3.12 -8.90 3.28
N LEU A 98 -2.28 -8.84 4.31
CA LEU A 98 -1.38 -7.70 4.53
C LEU A 98 -0.28 -7.62 3.47
N LEU A 99 0.31 -8.74 3.05
CA LEU A 99 1.27 -8.77 1.95
C LEU A 99 0.64 -8.27 0.65
N PHE A 100 -0.59 -8.72 0.35
CA PHE A 100 -1.32 -8.26 -0.83
C PHE A 100 -1.71 -6.78 -0.77
N ALA A 101 -2.14 -6.28 0.40
CA ALA A 101 -2.41 -4.85 0.59
C ALA A 101 -1.13 -4.01 0.38
N SER A 102 -0.01 -4.43 0.98
CA SER A 102 1.29 -3.77 0.80
C SER A 102 1.76 -3.76 -0.65
N ALA A 103 1.50 -4.83 -1.40
CA ALA A 103 1.81 -4.90 -2.83
C ALA A 103 0.96 -3.91 -3.63
N ASN A 104 -0.35 -3.83 -3.38
CA ASN A 104 -1.22 -2.86 -4.06
C ASN A 104 -0.83 -1.40 -3.76
N GLU A 105 -0.48 -1.09 -2.51
CA GLU A 105 0.06 0.23 -2.17
C GLU A 105 1.37 0.52 -2.91
N THR A 106 2.21 -0.49 -3.09
CA THR A 106 3.45 -0.39 -3.86
C THR A 106 3.18 -0.11 -5.34
N VAL A 107 2.19 -0.80 -5.94
CA VAL A 107 1.72 -0.51 -7.30
C VAL A 107 1.27 0.94 -7.41
N ALA A 108 0.36 1.39 -6.53
CA ALA A 108 -0.22 2.72 -6.59
C ALA A 108 0.83 3.84 -6.43
N ARG A 109 1.75 3.68 -5.46
CA ARG A 109 2.82 4.65 -5.19
C ARG A 109 3.80 4.79 -6.35
N ASN A 110 4.07 3.69 -7.05
CA ASN A 110 5.10 3.61 -8.07
C ASN A 110 4.54 3.68 -9.51
N ALA A 111 3.22 3.79 -9.68
CA ALA A 111 2.54 3.85 -10.98
C ALA A 111 2.93 5.07 -11.84
N HIS A 112 3.46 6.13 -11.24
CA HIS A 112 3.98 7.29 -11.97
C HIS A 112 5.37 7.04 -12.58
N ARG A 113 6.12 6.07 -12.02
CA ARG A 113 7.49 5.75 -12.40
C ARG A 113 7.58 4.47 -13.24
N TYR A 114 6.75 3.47 -12.93
CA TYR A 114 6.72 2.18 -13.61
C TYR A 114 5.37 1.92 -14.26
N ASP A 115 5.37 1.08 -15.30
CA ASP A 115 4.12 0.69 -15.97
C ASP A 115 3.17 -0.04 -14.99
N PRO A 116 1.95 0.46 -14.74
CA PRO A 116 1.05 -0.13 -13.76
C PRO A 116 0.58 -1.54 -14.12
N ALA A 117 0.47 -1.86 -15.41
CA ALA A 117 0.08 -3.19 -15.85
C ALA A 117 1.19 -4.21 -15.56
N LEU A 118 2.46 -3.82 -15.77
CA LEU A 118 3.62 -4.62 -15.33
C LEU A 118 3.57 -4.86 -13.82
N LEU A 119 3.48 -3.80 -13.01
CA LEU A 119 3.51 -3.93 -11.54
C LEU A 119 2.37 -4.81 -11.01
N THR A 120 1.17 -4.68 -11.58
CA THR A 120 0.01 -5.49 -11.19
C THR A 120 0.20 -6.96 -11.58
N ALA A 121 0.70 -7.23 -12.78
CA ALA A 121 0.91 -8.60 -13.25
C ALA A 121 1.95 -9.35 -12.40
N LEU A 122 2.95 -8.64 -11.88
CA LEU A 122 3.99 -9.21 -11.02
C LEU A 122 3.45 -9.76 -9.69
N ILE A 123 2.24 -9.41 -9.27
CA ILE A 123 1.63 -9.93 -8.02
C ILE A 123 1.25 -11.42 -8.16
N ASP A 124 0.71 -11.82 -9.32
CA ASP A 124 0.14 -13.15 -9.53
C ASP A 124 1.12 -14.13 -10.22
N LEU A 125 2.24 -13.63 -10.73
CA LEU A 125 3.19 -14.39 -11.55
C LEU A 125 4.40 -14.87 -10.75
N PRO A 126 5.20 -15.81 -11.31
CA PRO A 126 6.42 -16.24 -10.66
C PRO A 126 7.29 -15.04 -10.26
N PRO A 127 7.82 -15.01 -9.03
CA PRO A 127 8.69 -13.92 -8.59
C PRO A 127 9.90 -13.83 -9.53
N LEU A 128 10.20 -12.63 -10.00
CA LEU A 128 11.40 -12.41 -10.79
C LEU A 128 12.63 -12.58 -9.90
N ASP A 129 13.49 -13.53 -10.27
CA ASP A 129 14.75 -13.82 -9.59
C ASP A 129 15.89 -13.83 -10.60
N VAL A 130 16.97 -13.11 -10.29
CA VAL A 130 18.11 -12.96 -11.21
C VAL A 130 18.73 -14.32 -11.53
N ASN A 131 18.90 -15.18 -10.51
CA ASN A 131 19.55 -16.48 -10.71
C ASN A 131 18.69 -17.39 -11.59
N GLN A 132 17.37 -17.34 -11.40
CA GLN A 132 16.44 -18.08 -12.25
C GLN A 132 16.50 -17.57 -13.70
N LEU A 133 16.44 -16.26 -13.91
CA LEU A 133 16.48 -15.68 -15.26
C LEU A 133 17.80 -15.95 -15.98
N GLU A 134 18.94 -15.93 -15.27
CA GLU A 134 20.23 -16.32 -15.83
C GLU A 134 20.27 -17.82 -16.19
N ALA A 135 19.70 -18.69 -15.36
CA ALA A 135 19.62 -20.12 -15.61
C ALA A 135 18.70 -20.47 -16.79
N GLU A 136 17.69 -19.66 -17.08
CA GLU A 136 16.76 -19.82 -18.21
C GLU A 136 17.42 -19.58 -19.59
N GLY A 137 18.63 -18.98 -19.62
CA GLY A 137 19.38 -18.76 -20.86
C GLY A 137 18.65 -17.78 -21.79
N GLU A 138 18.45 -18.15 -23.06
CA GLU A 138 17.86 -17.25 -24.07
C GLU A 138 16.33 -17.29 -24.16
N LEU A 139 15.68 -18.33 -23.62
CA LEU A 139 14.25 -18.61 -23.86
C LEU A 139 13.31 -18.06 -22.79
N HIS A 140 13.82 -17.56 -21.66
CA HIS A 140 13.09 -16.90 -20.55
C HIS A 140 11.58 -17.23 -20.40
N PRO A 141 11.18 -18.48 -20.12
CA PRO A 141 9.78 -18.87 -20.00
C PRO A 141 9.02 -18.09 -18.92
N SER A 142 9.70 -17.65 -17.87
CA SER A 142 9.10 -16.80 -16.82
C SER A 142 8.67 -15.43 -17.37
N LEU A 143 9.49 -14.82 -18.22
CA LEU A 143 9.17 -13.57 -18.90
C LEU A 143 8.11 -13.75 -19.99
N ASP A 144 8.12 -14.89 -20.69
CA ASP A 144 7.10 -15.20 -21.68
C ASP A 144 5.70 -15.35 -21.06
N ALA A 145 5.62 -15.97 -19.87
CA ALA A 145 4.37 -16.05 -19.10
C ALA A 145 3.87 -14.64 -18.71
N LEU A 146 4.76 -13.79 -18.22
CA LEU A 146 4.43 -12.39 -17.89
C LEU A 146 4.02 -11.59 -19.11
N GLN A 147 4.75 -11.72 -20.22
CA GLN A 147 4.43 -11.09 -21.49
C GLN A 147 3.08 -11.55 -22.01
N THR A 148 2.75 -12.84 -21.87
CA THR A 148 1.45 -13.39 -22.28
C THR A 148 0.32 -12.73 -21.50
N VAL A 149 0.45 -12.60 -20.17
CA VAL A 149 -0.54 -11.91 -19.32
C VAL A 149 -0.73 -10.46 -19.74
N LEU A 150 0.36 -9.71 -19.91
CA LEU A 150 0.32 -8.29 -20.31
C LEU A 150 -0.32 -8.09 -21.68
N ASN A 151 -0.20 -9.06 -22.58
CA ASN A 151 -0.70 -8.99 -23.95
C ASN A 151 -2.08 -9.65 -24.18
N ARG A 152 -2.81 -10.04 -23.11
CA ARG A 152 -4.18 -10.60 -23.22
C ARG A 152 -5.23 -9.61 -23.75
N GLY A 153 -4.87 -8.34 -23.91
CA GLY A 153 -5.74 -7.31 -24.48
C GLY A 153 -6.18 -7.60 -25.92
N ASN A 154 -7.22 -6.89 -26.34
CA ASN A 154 -7.83 -6.96 -27.67
C ASN A 154 -7.16 -6.00 -28.67
N LEU A 155 -7.66 -5.95 -29.90
CA LEU A 155 -7.13 -5.07 -30.96
C LEU A 155 -7.14 -3.61 -30.47
N GLY A 156 -6.00 -2.92 -30.61
CA GLY A 156 -5.80 -1.56 -30.09
C GLY A 156 -5.25 -1.48 -28.67
N SER A 157 -5.20 -2.59 -27.92
CA SER A 157 -4.51 -2.63 -26.62
C SER A 157 -3.00 -2.46 -26.78
N ALA A 158 -2.35 -1.96 -25.73
CA ALA A 158 -0.90 -1.88 -25.67
C ALA A 158 -0.26 -3.27 -25.84
N ARG A 159 0.89 -3.30 -26.52
CA ARG A 159 1.70 -4.49 -26.71
C ARG A 159 2.97 -4.37 -25.90
N TYR A 160 3.32 -5.44 -25.21
CA TYR A 160 4.46 -5.50 -24.32
C TYR A 160 5.48 -6.51 -24.83
N THR A 161 6.76 -6.14 -24.77
CA THR A 161 7.88 -7.06 -24.95
C THR A 161 8.79 -6.97 -23.74
N LEU A 162 9.14 -8.12 -23.18
CA LEU A 162 10.03 -8.21 -22.03
C LEU A 162 11.36 -8.83 -22.43
N ARG A 163 12.46 -8.28 -21.90
CA ARG A 163 13.80 -8.85 -22.09
C ARG A 163 14.58 -8.77 -20.80
N PHE A 164 15.29 -9.82 -20.45
CA PHE A 164 16.29 -9.78 -19.39
C PHE A 164 17.65 -9.41 -19.97
N GLN A 165 18.39 -8.59 -19.25
CA GLN A 165 19.79 -8.31 -19.50
C GLN A 165 20.59 -8.72 -18.26
N PRO A 166 21.48 -9.74 -18.35
CA PRO A 166 22.30 -10.15 -17.24
C PRO A 166 23.25 -9.02 -16.81
N ALA A 167 23.73 -9.12 -15.57
CA ALA A 167 24.70 -8.18 -15.05
C ALA A 167 26.02 -8.28 -15.84
N ASN A 168 26.73 -7.16 -15.93
CA ASN A 168 28.12 -7.13 -16.40
C ASN A 168 28.92 -6.11 -15.58
N GLU A 169 30.19 -5.90 -15.93
CA GLU A 169 31.09 -4.99 -15.19
C GLU A 169 30.59 -3.54 -15.10
N GLN A 170 29.71 -3.10 -16.01
CA GLN A 170 29.27 -1.71 -16.12
C GLN A 170 27.80 -1.51 -15.70
N ARG A 171 26.98 -2.56 -15.68
CA ARG A 171 25.55 -2.47 -15.37
C ARG A 171 25.04 -3.67 -14.55
N PRO A 172 24.13 -3.43 -13.60
CA PRO A 172 23.45 -4.51 -12.90
C PRO A 172 22.48 -5.26 -13.82
N ALA A 173 22.08 -6.47 -13.40
CA ALA A 173 21.04 -7.23 -14.06
C ALA A 173 19.75 -6.40 -14.16
N THR A 174 19.08 -6.42 -15.31
CA THR A 174 18.04 -5.46 -15.65
C THR A 174 16.93 -6.12 -16.46
N LEU A 175 15.68 -5.81 -16.12
CA LEU A 175 14.50 -6.09 -16.92
C LEU A 175 14.22 -4.91 -17.85
N LEU A 176 14.12 -5.17 -19.14
CA LEU A 176 13.65 -4.20 -20.13
C LEU A 176 12.18 -4.49 -20.48
N LEU A 177 11.34 -3.49 -20.32
CA LEU A 177 9.95 -3.50 -20.77
C LEU A 177 9.82 -2.54 -21.96
N VAL A 178 9.44 -3.06 -23.12
CA VAL A 178 9.07 -2.24 -24.28
C VAL A 178 7.56 -2.27 -24.43
N ARG A 179 6.92 -1.12 -24.27
CA ARG A 179 5.49 -0.93 -24.45
C ARG A 179 5.23 -0.19 -25.76
N ARG A 180 4.41 -0.76 -26.63
CA ARG A 180 3.94 -0.16 -27.89
C ARG A 180 2.45 0.10 -27.83
N HIS A 181 2.02 1.34 -28.03
CA HIS A 181 0.61 1.69 -28.03
C HIS A 181 0.36 2.91 -28.92
N MET A 182 -0.61 2.84 -29.84
CA MET A 182 -1.00 3.95 -30.72
C MET A 182 0.17 4.60 -31.50
N GLY A 183 1.12 3.78 -31.95
CA GLY A 183 2.30 4.24 -32.70
C GLY A 183 3.45 4.78 -31.84
N GLU A 184 3.25 4.91 -30.53
CA GLU A 184 4.30 5.26 -29.56
C GLU A 184 4.98 3.99 -29.04
N GLU A 185 6.31 4.05 -28.93
CA GLU A 185 7.12 3.02 -28.26
C GLU A 185 7.82 3.64 -27.06
N MET A 186 7.60 3.05 -25.88
CA MET A 186 8.24 3.43 -24.63
C MET A 186 9.06 2.26 -24.13
N THR A 187 10.36 2.48 -23.88
CA THR A 187 11.23 1.50 -23.25
C THR A 187 11.49 1.90 -21.81
N GLN A 188 11.17 1.00 -20.88
CA GLN A 188 11.44 1.16 -19.46
C GLN A 188 12.52 0.19 -19.01
N VAL A 189 13.52 0.74 -18.32
CA VAL A 189 14.68 0.01 -17.80
C VAL A 189 14.48 -0.17 -16.29
N VAL A 190 14.31 -1.41 -15.85
CA VAL A 190 14.04 -1.75 -14.44
C VAL A 190 15.19 -2.60 -13.90
N PRO A 191 16.10 -2.01 -13.10
CA PRO A 191 17.17 -2.78 -12.48
C PRO A 191 16.59 -3.86 -11.55
N MET A 192 17.08 -5.10 -11.62
CA MET A 192 16.51 -6.22 -10.86
C MET A 192 16.58 -6.02 -9.34
N ALA A 193 17.61 -5.31 -8.85
CA ALA A 193 17.78 -5.00 -7.44
C ALA A 193 16.59 -4.25 -6.81
N VAL A 194 15.77 -3.55 -7.60
CA VAL A 194 14.59 -2.84 -7.06
C VAL A 194 13.53 -3.80 -6.52
N PHE A 195 13.50 -5.06 -7.00
CA PHE A 195 12.60 -6.12 -6.53
C PHE A 195 13.15 -6.87 -5.32
N GLU A 196 14.45 -6.83 -5.07
CA GLU A 196 15.08 -7.55 -3.96
C GLU A 196 15.19 -6.67 -2.71
N SER A 197 15.78 -5.48 -2.86
CA SER A 197 16.07 -4.56 -1.75
C SER A 197 15.47 -3.17 -1.94
N GLY A 198 14.82 -2.90 -3.08
CA GLY A 198 14.27 -1.58 -3.40
C GLY A 198 12.78 -1.43 -3.11
N GLU A 199 12.20 -0.38 -3.71
CA GLU A 199 10.82 0.02 -3.50
C GLU A 199 9.78 -0.97 -4.06
N LEU A 200 10.18 -1.88 -4.96
CA LEU A 200 9.32 -2.92 -5.52
C LEU A 200 9.45 -4.26 -4.79
N ARG A 201 10.25 -4.34 -3.71
CA ARG A 201 10.37 -5.54 -2.85
C ARG A 201 9.02 -6.14 -2.43
N PRO A 202 8.01 -5.34 -2.01
CA PRO A 202 6.70 -5.91 -1.64
C PRO A 202 6.02 -6.69 -2.76
N LEU A 203 6.27 -6.37 -4.04
CA LEU A 203 5.75 -7.13 -5.18
C LEU A 203 6.38 -8.52 -5.26
N ARG A 204 7.69 -8.63 -5.03
CA ARG A 204 8.39 -9.92 -4.98
C ARG A 204 7.94 -10.76 -3.79
N GLU A 205 7.74 -10.14 -2.62
CA GLU A 205 7.30 -10.84 -1.41
C GLU A 205 5.89 -11.40 -1.53
N VAL A 206 4.96 -10.64 -2.11
CA VAL A 206 3.61 -11.14 -2.36
C VAL A 206 3.63 -12.24 -3.43
N ALA A 207 4.43 -12.09 -4.50
CA ALA A 207 4.55 -13.10 -5.55
C ALA A 207 5.07 -14.42 -4.98
N LEU A 208 6.10 -14.39 -4.12
CA LEU A 208 6.61 -15.57 -3.43
C LEU A 208 5.55 -16.26 -2.55
N ALA A 209 4.64 -15.50 -1.95
CA ALA A 209 3.59 -16.03 -1.07
C ALA A 209 2.36 -16.54 -1.82
N LEU A 210 2.02 -15.93 -2.96
CA LEU A 210 0.78 -16.19 -3.69
C LEU A 210 0.97 -17.02 -4.96
N HIS A 211 2.17 -17.03 -5.54
CA HIS A 211 2.42 -17.73 -6.79
C HIS A 211 2.10 -19.23 -6.62
N GLY A 212 1.20 -19.71 -7.47
CA GLY A 212 0.72 -21.09 -7.44
C GLY A 212 -0.19 -21.41 -6.26
N LEU A 213 -0.47 -20.50 -5.32
CA LEU A 213 -1.31 -20.78 -4.14
C LEU A 213 -2.75 -21.10 -4.54
N VAL A 214 -3.38 -20.25 -5.35
CA VAL A 214 -4.77 -20.41 -5.79
C VAL A 214 -4.78 -21.30 -7.03
N ARG A 215 -5.40 -22.48 -6.93
CA ARG A 215 -5.48 -23.50 -7.98
C ARG A 215 -6.92 -23.89 -8.28
N GLU A 216 -7.11 -24.90 -9.12
CA GLU A 216 -8.43 -25.40 -9.48
C GLU A 216 -9.24 -25.84 -8.25
N GLY A 217 -10.48 -25.34 -8.15
CA GLY A 217 -11.37 -25.59 -7.02
C GLY A 217 -11.06 -24.76 -5.76
N ALA A 218 -10.21 -23.74 -5.86
CA ALA A 218 -9.97 -22.80 -4.76
C ALA A 218 -11.26 -22.09 -4.32
N GLN A 219 -11.40 -21.91 -3.01
CA GLN A 219 -12.56 -21.28 -2.40
C GLN A 219 -12.15 -20.40 -1.24
N ILE A 220 -12.89 -19.33 -1.02
CA ILE A 220 -12.83 -18.55 0.20
C ILE A 220 -14.14 -18.73 0.98
N VAL A 221 -14.02 -19.01 2.27
CA VAL A 221 -15.14 -19.25 3.18
C VAL A 221 -15.09 -18.21 4.27
N ARG A 222 -16.25 -17.71 4.70
CA ARG A 222 -16.38 -16.89 5.90
C ARG A 222 -17.72 -17.15 6.58
N GLY A 223 -17.67 -17.71 7.78
CA GLY A 223 -18.87 -18.21 8.46
C GLY A 223 -19.61 -19.22 7.58
N ASN A 224 -20.86 -18.89 7.22
CA ASN A 224 -21.72 -19.77 6.41
C ASN A 224 -21.69 -19.47 4.91
N LYS A 225 -20.86 -18.51 4.47
CA LYS A 225 -20.76 -18.12 3.06
C LYS A 225 -19.49 -18.68 2.46
N THR A 226 -19.60 -19.14 1.22
CA THR A 226 -18.49 -19.65 0.42
C THR A 226 -18.52 -19.01 -0.96
N GLN A 227 -17.35 -18.66 -1.47
CA GLN A 227 -17.18 -18.16 -2.83
C GLN A 227 -16.03 -18.92 -3.51
N ALA A 228 -16.29 -19.45 -4.71
CA ALA A 228 -15.25 -19.95 -5.59
C ALA A 228 -14.41 -18.78 -6.10
N ILE A 229 -13.09 -18.97 -6.17
CA ILE A 229 -12.14 -17.94 -6.59
C ILE A 229 -11.18 -18.50 -7.63
N SER A 230 -10.73 -17.64 -8.53
CA SER A 230 -9.68 -17.95 -9.50
C SER A 230 -8.38 -17.17 -9.28
N SER A 231 -8.37 -16.24 -8.32
CA SER A 231 -7.17 -15.51 -7.91
C SER A 231 -7.26 -15.06 -6.46
N PHE A 232 -6.13 -14.76 -5.84
CA PHE A 232 -6.10 -14.21 -4.49
C PHE A 232 -6.72 -12.81 -4.44
N ALA A 233 -6.62 -12.03 -5.52
CA ALA A 233 -7.28 -10.73 -5.63
C ALA A 233 -8.81 -10.83 -5.42
N GLN A 234 -9.45 -11.88 -5.96
CA GLN A 234 -10.88 -12.14 -5.73
C GLN A 234 -11.17 -12.51 -4.27
N ALA A 235 -10.31 -13.33 -3.65
CA ALA A 235 -10.44 -13.70 -2.24
C ALA A 235 -10.34 -12.46 -1.34
N HIS A 236 -9.32 -11.63 -1.57
CA HIS A 236 -9.11 -10.38 -0.85
C HIS A 236 -10.31 -9.44 -1.01
N ALA A 237 -10.74 -9.17 -2.24
CA ALA A 237 -11.88 -8.30 -2.52
C ALA A 237 -13.16 -8.79 -1.82
N TRP A 238 -13.46 -10.09 -1.93
CA TRP A 238 -14.64 -10.65 -1.28
C TRP A 238 -14.59 -10.55 0.25
N LEU A 239 -13.46 -10.92 0.86
CA LEU A 239 -13.29 -10.85 2.31
C LEU A 239 -13.39 -9.42 2.83
N PHE A 240 -12.79 -8.44 2.13
CA PHE A 240 -12.85 -7.04 2.50
C PHE A 240 -14.27 -6.48 2.36
N GLU A 241 -15.02 -6.85 1.32
CA GLU A 241 -16.41 -6.45 1.19
C GLU A 241 -17.28 -7.07 2.30
N GLU A 242 -17.09 -8.34 2.63
CA GLU A 242 -17.76 -8.95 3.80
C GLU A 242 -17.32 -8.30 5.12
N ALA A 243 -16.06 -7.85 5.24
CA ALA A 243 -15.57 -7.15 6.43
C ALA A 243 -16.11 -5.72 6.54
N LYS A 244 -16.45 -5.06 5.43
CA LYS A 244 -17.10 -3.74 5.47
C LYS A 244 -18.58 -3.82 5.80
N LYS A 245 -19.26 -4.96 5.53
CA LYS A 245 -20.69 -5.12 5.81
C LYS A 245 -21.01 -4.88 7.29
N GLY A 246 -22.03 -4.07 7.54
CA GLY A 246 -22.46 -3.69 8.90
C GLY A 246 -21.58 -2.64 9.58
N ARG A 247 -20.56 -2.11 8.90
CA ARG A 247 -19.69 -1.03 9.40
C ARG A 247 -19.90 0.24 8.59
N GLN A 248 -20.03 1.36 9.28
CA GLN A 248 -19.99 2.68 8.65
C GLN A 248 -18.56 3.21 8.75
N ILE A 249 -17.90 3.37 7.60
CA ILE A 249 -16.56 3.95 7.51
C ILE A 249 -16.71 5.39 7.03
N GLN A 250 -16.34 6.35 7.87
CA GLN A 250 -16.27 7.76 7.53
C GLN A 250 -14.80 8.17 7.44
N ARG A 251 -14.42 8.86 6.36
CA ARG A 251 -13.12 9.52 6.24
C ARG A 251 -13.28 10.98 6.61
N PHE A 252 -12.45 11.48 7.51
CA PHE A 252 -12.38 12.90 7.83
C PHE A 252 -11.52 13.62 6.79
N LYS A 253 -12.02 14.72 6.24
CA LYS A 253 -11.26 15.60 5.34
C LYS A 253 -10.75 16.86 6.04
N GLY A 254 -11.44 17.28 7.10
CA GLY A 254 -11.05 18.40 7.94
C GLY A 254 -11.55 18.24 9.37
N LEU A 255 -10.95 19.00 10.28
CA LEU A 255 -11.29 19.03 11.70
C LEU A 255 -12.74 19.47 11.93
N GLY A 256 -13.28 20.32 11.06
CA GLY A 256 -14.67 20.79 11.11
C GLY A 256 -15.73 19.71 10.83
N GLU A 257 -15.33 18.54 10.33
CA GLU A 257 -16.24 17.39 10.16
C GLU A 257 -16.45 16.61 11.47
N MET A 258 -15.68 16.92 12.52
CA MET A 258 -15.80 16.34 13.85
C MET A 258 -16.65 17.23 14.74
N ASN A 259 -17.52 16.63 15.55
CA ASN A 259 -18.19 17.38 16.60
C ASN A 259 -17.22 17.69 17.76
N ALA A 260 -17.63 18.55 18.70
CA ALA A 260 -16.76 19.00 19.79
C ALA A 260 -16.26 17.85 20.70
N GLU A 261 -17.12 16.87 20.98
CA GLU A 261 -16.76 15.70 21.80
C GLU A 261 -15.74 14.82 21.08
N GLN A 262 -15.95 14.55 19.79
CA GLN A 262 -15.04 13.80 18.95
C GLN A 262 -13.67 14.47 18.88
N LEU A 263 -13.65 15.77 18.59
CA LEU A 263 -12.40 16.54 18.51
C LEU A 263 -11.65 16.49 19.85
N TRP A 264 -12.38 16.61 20.97
CA TRP A 264 -11.80 16.46 22.30
C TRP A 264 -11.20 15.07 22.49
N GLU A 265 -11.98 14.01 22.28
CA GLU A 265 -11.58 12.63 22.51
C GLU A 265 -10.42 12.18 21.62
N THR A 266 -10.33 12.66 20.38
CA THR A 266 -9.35 12.15 19.41
C THR A 266 -8.10 13.01 19.30
N THR A 267 -8.23 14.33 19.50
CA THR A 267 -7.21 15.28 19.04
C THR A 267 -6.72 16.21 20.15
N VAL A 268 -7.56 16.54 21.14
CA VAL A 268 -7.20 17.52 22.19
C VAL A 268 -6.87 16.86 23.52
N ASN A 269 -7.57 15.79 23.90
CA ASN A 269 -7.42 15.12 25.18
C ASN A 269 -5.96 14.63 25.38
N PRO A 270 -5.26 15.08 26.45
CA PRO A 270 -3.88 14.71 26.72
C PRO A 270 -3.58 13.20 26.76
N ASP A 271 -4.57 12.38 27.13
CA ASP A 271 -4.42 10.95 27.33
C ASP A 271 -4.52 10.15 26.02
N THR A 272 -5.20 10.71 25.01
CA THR A 272 -5.52 10.00 23.75
C THR A 272 -4.93 10.66 22.52
N ARG A 273 -4.60 11.96 22.59
CA ARG A 273 -4.09 12.72 21.45
C ARG A 273 -2.76 12.17 20.94
N ARG A 274 -2.56 12.31 19.64
CA ARG A 274 -1.31 11.98 18.97
C ARG A 274 -0.65 13.26 18.48
N LEU A 275 0.60 13.47 18.88
CA LEU A 275 1.38 14.65 18.53
C LEU A 275 2.67 14.22 17.85
N LEU A 276 3.07 14.96 16.82
CA LEU A 276 4.40 14.90 16.24
C LEU A 276 5.20 16.09 16.75
N GLN A 277 6.36 15.85 17.36
CA GLN A 277 7.27 16.93 17.75
C GLN A 277 8.07 17.40 16.53
N VAL A 278 8.09 18.69 16.27
CA VAL A 278 8.79 19.29 15.13
C VAL A 278 10.29 19.35 15.42
N ARG A 279 11.12 18.89 14.47
CA ARG A 279 12.57 19.05 14.50
C ARG A 279 13.01 20.16 13.55
N ILE A 280 14.26 20.63 13.72
CA ILE A 280 14.84 21.66 12.85
C ILE A 280 14.83 21.20 11.38
N GLU A 281 15.16 19.93 11.14
CA GLU A 281 15.14 19.31 9.80
C GLU A 281 13.76 19.42 9.13
N ASP A 282 12.69 19.19 9.89
CA ASP A 282 11.30 19.30 9.40
C ASP A 282 10.95 20.76 9.06
N ALA A 283 11.48 21.71 9.84
CA ALA A 283 11.23 23.12 9.67
C ALA A 283 12.02 23.72 8.49
N VAL A 284 13.23 23.21 8.24
CA VAL A 284 14.03 23.53 7.04
C VAL A 284 13.35 23.02 5.77
N ALA A 285 12.81 21.79 5.81
CA ALA A 285 12.09 21.22 4.67
C ALA A 285 10.79 21.97 4.31
N ALA A 286 10.28 22.79 5.22
CA ALA A 286 9.10 23.62 5.02
C ALA A 286 9.42 25.04 4.47
N ASP A 287 10.69 25.49 4.55
CA ASP A 287 11.15 26.77 3.98
C ASP A 287 11.50 26.66 2.49
#